data_AF-A0A078N0M0-F1
#
_entry.id   AF-A0A078N0M0-F1
#
_cell.length_a   1.000
_cell.length_b   1.000
_cell.length_c   1.000
_cell.angle_alpha   90.00
_cell.angle_beta   90.00
_cell.angle_gamma   90.00
#
_symmetry.space_group_name_H-M   'P 1'
#
loop_
_entity.id
_entity.type
_entity.pdbx_description
1 polymer ?
#
loop_
_entity_poly.entity_id
_entity_poly.type
_entity_poly.pdbx_seq_one_letter_code
_entity_poly.pdbx_strand_id
1 'polypeptide(L)'
;EVLRDLGRDVEGEAYMFATHQDLMGENVFCTSLAGEEIGRMKSWGRHPLSRAEHRLSSPSHMNDLPQTLMEPLLYKTACSRGTQSRMSTEYISHVQDAKGVTATCRDRLTGKELTVRSRYLVGADGGNSKVAEDAGLTFEGKMGVGGSMNILFKADLTRYVAHRPSVLYWVIQP
;
A
#
# COMPACT_ATOMS: atom_id res chain seq x y z
N GLU A 1 5.07 -13.37 3.27
CA GLU A 1 4.80 -14.59 2.47
C GLU A 1 4.82 -14.32 0.97
N VAL A 2 3.91 -13.55 0.37
CA VAL A 2 3.94 -13.29 -1.10
C VAL A 2 5.26 -12.65 -1.56
N LEU A 3 5.79 -11.67 -0.83
CA LEU A 3 7.12 -11.11 -1.13
C LEU A 3 8.24 -12.15 -1.09
N ARG A 4 8.14 -13.13 -0.19
CA ARG A 4 9.10 -14.24 -0.07
C ARG A 4 9.00 -15.20 -1.24
N ASP A 5 7.79 -15.48 -1.69
CA ASP A 5 7.52 -16.28 -2.89
C ASP A 5 8.05 -15.60 -4.16
N LEU A 6 7.94 -14.27 -4.23
CA LEU A 6 8.64 -13.50 -5.26
C LEU A 6 10.16 -13.67 -5.15
N GLY A 7 10.72 -13.84 -3.97
CA GLY A 7 12.11 -14.26 -3.77
C GLY A 7 12.65 -13.81 -2.42
N ARG A 8 13.62 -14.55 -1.87
CA ARG A 8 14.23 -14.19 -0.57
C ARG A 8 14.93 -12.84 -0.60
N ASP A 9 15.55 -12.48 -1.72
CA ASP A 9 16.20 -11.18 -1.87
C ASP A 9 15.16 -10.05 -1.93
N VAL A 10 13.97 -10.32 -2.49
CA VAL A 10 12.86 -9.35 -2.54
C VAL A 10 12.27 -9.13 -1.15
N GLU A 11 12.02 -10.21 -0.39
CA GLU A 11 11.61 -10.12 1.02
C GLU A 11 12.69 -9.40 1.86
N GLY A 12 13.97 -9.71 1.64
CA GLY A 12 15.09 -9.07 2.32
C GLY A 12 15.17 -7.57 2.05
N GLU A 13 15.07 -7.15 0.79
CA GLU A 13 15.05 -5.73 0.39
C GLU A 13 13.86 -5.00 1.02
N ALA A 14 12.68 -5.64 1.08
CA ALA A 14 11.52 -5.06 1.76
C ALA A 14 11.80 -4.82 3.25
N TYR A 15 12.41 -5.79 3.94
CA TYR A 15 12.79 -5.63 5.35
C TYR A 15 13.86 -4.57 5.60
N MET A 16 14.72 -4.25 4.62
CA MET A 16 15.70 -3.16 4.76
C MET A 16 15.06 -1.78 4.85
N PHE A 17 13.92 -1.59 4.19
CA PHE A 17 13.21 -0.31 4.14
C PHE A 17 12.07 -0.20 5.16
N ALA A 18 11.70 -1.31 5.78
CA ALA A 18 10.59 -1.37 6.70
C ALA A 18 11.00 -1.06 8.14
N THR A 19 10.07 -0.46 8.89
CA THR A 19 10.18 -0.36 10.34
C THR A 19 9.82 -1.72 10.96
N HIS A 20 10.67 -2.21 11.86
CA HIS A 20 10.46 -3.49 12.53
C HIS A 20 9.30 -3.46 13.54
N GLN A 21 8.65 -4.61 13.72
CA GLN A 21 7.50 -4.80 14.63
C GLN A 21 7.69 -4.22 16.04
N ASP A 22 8.88 -4.34 16.62
CA ASP A 22 9.13 -3.87 18.00
C ASP A 22 9.02 -2.34 18.14
N LEU A 23 9.12 -1.59 17.03
CA LEU A 23 8.92 -0.13 16.96
C LEU A 23 7.47 0.27 16.63
N MET A 24 6.62 -0.68 16.26
CA MET A 24 5.24 -0.41 15.82
C MET A 24 4.21 -0.54 16.95
N GLY A 25 4.48 -1.40 17.92
CA GLY A 25 3.39 -2.18 18.53
C GLY A 25 2.60 -1.56 19.68
N GLU A 26 2.51 -0.24 19.78
CA GLU A 26 1.46 0.40 20.59
C GLU A 26 0.62 1.31 19.69
N ASN A 27 -0.64 1.51 20.02
CA ASN A 27 -1.42 2.68 19.60
C ASN A 27 -1.59 3.56 20.84
N VAL A 28 -1.16 4.82 20.76
CA VAL A 28 -1.17 5.75 21.89
C VAL A 28 -2.30 6.75 21.70
N PHE A 29 -3.13 6.94 22.73
CA PHE A 29 -4.18 7.96 22.77
C PHE A 29 -3.72 9.10 23.68
N CYS A 30 -3.77 10.33 23.19
CA CYS A 30 -3.26 11.50 23.91
C CYS A 30 -4.04 12.77 23.56
N THR A 31 -3.97 13.79 24.42
CA THR A 31 -4.55 15.11 24.15
C THR A 31 -3.71 15.93 23.15
N SER A 32 -2.40 15.67 23.11
CA SER A 32 -1.46 16.05 22.06
C SER A 32 -0.19 15.20 22.20
N LEU A 33 0.70 15.24 21.21
CA LEU A 33 1.95 14.46 21.28
C LEU A 33 2.84 14.85 22.47
N ALA A 34 2.80 16.12 22.89
CA ALA A 34 3.51 16.64 24.06
C ALA A 34 2.65 16.71 25.33
N GLY A 35 1.38 16.31 25.24
CA GLY A 35 0.39 16.40 26.30
C GLY A 35 0.25 15.10 27.10
N GLU A 36 -0.87 15.02 27.81
CA GLU A 36 -1.25 13.86 28.60
C GLU A 36 -1.53 12.65 27.70
N GLU A 37 -1.00 11.50 28.11
CA GLU A 37 -1.38 10.21 27.56
C GLU A 37 -2.63 9.71 28.29
N ILE A 38 -3.70 9.48 27.53
CA ILE A 38 -4.98 8.98 28.04
C ILE A 38 -4.90 7.46 28.24
N GLY A 39 -4.20 6.78 27.33
CA GLY A 39 -3.99 5.34 27.39
C GLY A 39 -3.27 4.78 26.18
N ARG A 40 -2.98 3.49 26.22
CA ARG A 40 -2.33 2.76 25.13
C ARG A 40 -2.93 1.38 24.94
N MET A 41 -2.86 0.91 23.69
CA MET A 41 -3.27 -0.44 23.31
C MET A 41 -2.12 -1.13 22.58
N LYS A 42 -1.76 -2.33 23.05
CA LYS A 42 -0.79 -3.19 22.35
C LYS A 42 -1.36 -3.55 20.98
N SER A 43 -0.72 -3.06 19.93
CA SER A 43 -1.12 -3.25 18.53
C SER A 43 -0.10 -4.09 17.78
N TRP A 44 -0.43 -4.46 16.53
CA TRP A 44 0.51 -5.08 15.59
C TRP A 44 1.26 -6.30 16.15
N GLY A 45 0.57 -7.15 16.92
CA GLY A 45 1.12 -8.39 17.45
C GLY A 45 2.13 -8.24 18.60
N ARG A 46 2.16 -7.11 19.32
CA ARG A 46 3.10 -6.90 20.44
C ARG A 46 2.72 -7.62 21.74
N HIS A 47 1.44 -7.92 21.96
CA HIS A 47 1.04 -8.72 23.12
C HIS A 47 1.71 -10.10 23.06
N PRO A 48 2.34 -10.64 24.13
CA PRO A 48 3.10 -11.88 24.07
C PRO A 48 2.36 -13.06 23.44
N LEU A 49 1.07 -13.22 23.79
CA LEU A 49 0.21 -14.25 23.20
C LEU A 49 0.03 -14.05 21.70
N SER A 50 -0.35 -12.84 21.27
CA SER A 50 -0.53 -12.50 19.85
C SER A 50 0.79 -12.63 19.05
N ARG A 51 1.93 -12.28 19.67
CA ARG A 51 3.25 -12.45 19.07
C ARG A 51 3.59 -13.92 18.86
N ALA A 52 3.30 -14.75 19.86
CA ALA A 52 3.53 -16.19 19.78
C ALA A 52 2.65 -16.83 18.71
N GLU A 53 1.36 -16.50 18.69
CA GLU A 53 0.42 -16.96 17.65
C GLU A 53 0.90 -16.57 16.25
N HIS A 54 1.31 -15.32 16.05
CA HIS A 54 1.80 -14.85 14.74
C HIS A 54 3.07 -15.59 14.29
N ARG A 55 4.02 -15.83 15.22
CA ARG A 55 5.24 -16.60 14.91
C ARG A 55 4.96 -18.06 14.55
N LEU A 56 3.89 -18.64 15.11
CA LEU A 56 3.49 -20.01 14.80
C LEU A 56 2.69 -20.09 13.48
N SER A 57 2.02 -19.02 13.08
CA SER A 57 1.16 -19.01 11.89
C SER A 57 1.88 -18.66 10.59
N SER A 58 3.01 -17.94 10.64
CA SER A 58 3.72 -17.49 9.44
C SER A 58 5.24 -17.51 9.61
N PRO A 59 5.99 -17.83 8.53
CA PRO A 59 7.45 -17.65 8.51
C PRO A 59 7.88 -16.18 8.33
N SER A 60 6.96 -15.27 8.02
CA SER A 60 7.23 -13.83 7.88
C SER A 60 6.85 -13.05 9.15
N HIS A 61 7.35 -11.82 9.24
CA HIS A 61 7.08 -10.90 10.35
C HIS A 61 6.33 -9.64 9.90
N MET A 62 5.44 -9.15 10.78
CA MET A 62 4.84 -7.82 10.64
C MET A 62 5.92 -6.74 10.57
N ASN A 63 5.68 -5.73 9.75
CA ASN A 63 6.53 -4.58 9.55
C ASN A 63 5.69 -3.42 9.00
N ASP A 64 6.25 -2.21 9.05
CA ASP A 64 5.66 -1.02 8.45
C ASP A 64 6.55 -0.53 7.30
N LEU A 65 6.11 -0.78 6.08
CA LEU A 65 6.80 -0.40 4.85
C LEU A 65 5.89 0.56 4.06
N PRO A 66 6.23 1.86 3.97
CA PRO A 66 5.40 2.80 3.23
C PRO A 66 5.37 2.49 1.73
N GLN A 67 4.23 2.76 1.10
CA GLN A 67 3.99 2.50 -0.33
C GLN A 67 5.01 3.21 -1.23
N THR A 68 5.51 4.37 -0.83
CA THR A 68 6.58 5.12 -1.53
C THR A 68 7.90 4.35 -1.64
N LEU A 69 8.12 3.34 -0.79
CA LEU A 69 9.28 2.44 -0.85
C LEU A 69 8.89 1.07 -1.41
N MET A 70 7.67 0.59 -1.12
CA MET A 70 7.21 -0.71 -1.63
C MET A 70 6.96 -0.71 -3.14
N GLU A 71 6.34 0.34 -3.69
CA GLU A 71 6.02 0.40 -5.13
C GLU A 71 7.28 0.36 -6.01
N PRO A 72 8.34 1.16 -5.76
CA PRO A 72 9.56 1.06 -6.55
C PRO A 72 10.20 -0.32 -6.46
N LEU A 73 10.17 -0.97 -5.29
CA LEU A 73 10.69 -2.33 -5.11
C LEU A 73 9.95 -3.34 -5.99
N LEU A 74 8.62 -3.32 -5.97
CA LEU A 74 7.80 -4.22 -6.78
C LEU A 74 7.95 -3.93 -8.28
N TYR A 75 7.95 -2.66 -8.65
CA TYR A 75 8.10 -2.21 -10.03
C TYR A 75 9.46 -2.62 -10.62
N LYS A 76 10.55 -2.34 -9.90
CA LYS A 76 11.91 -2.78 -10.23
C LYS A 76 11.94 -4.30 -10.39
N THR A 77 11.38 -5.03 -9.43
CA THR A 77 11.37 -6.50 -9.43
C THR A 77 10.67 -7.05 -10.67
N ALA A 78 9.49 -6.54 -11.01
CA ALA A 78 8.75 -6.94 -12.20
C ALA A 78 9.54 -6.65 -13.50
N CYS A 79 10.07 -5.43 -13.64
CA CYS A 79 10.83 -5.04 -14.84
C CYS A 79 12.11 -5.88 -15.00
N SER A 80 12.82 -6.16 -13.90
CA SER A 80 14.03 -7.00 -13.92
C SER A 80 13.76 -8.44 -14.37
N ARG A 81 12.50 -8.90 -14.29
CA ARG A 81 12.05 -10.23 -14.71
C ARG A 81 11.41 -10.24 -16.10
N GLY A 82 11.52 -9.13 -16.83
CA GLY A 82 11.07 -9.03 -18.22
C GLY A 82 9.70 -8.38 -18.42
N THR A 83 9.05 -7.87 -17.36
CA THR A 83 7.84 -7.06 -17.54
C THR A 83 8.18 -5.77 -18.30
N GLN A 84 7.48 -5.53 -19.41
CA GLN A 84 7.57 -4.26 -20.14
C GLN A 84 6.60 -3.27 -19.51
N SER A 85 7.15 -2.30 -18.79
CA SER A 85 6.37 -1.21 -18.22
C SER A 85 6.32 0.01 -19.14
N ARG A 86 5.21 0.74 -19.11
CA ARG A 86 5.11 2.06 -19.73
C ARG A 86 4.37 3.02 -18.79
N MET A 87 5.13 3.84 -18.07
CA MET A 87 4.57 4.90 -17.23
C MET A 87 4.01 6.05 -18.09
N SER A 88 3.31 6.99 -17.45
CA SER A 88 2.71 8.15 -18.13
C SER A 88 1.79 7.77 -19.30
N THR A 89 1.19 6.59 -19.23
CA THR A 89 0.26 6.05 -20.23
C THR A 89 -1.08 5.80 -19.55
N GLU A 90 -2.12 6.44 -20.06
CA GLU A 90 -3.47 6.41 -19.50
C GLU A 90 -4.35 5.47 -20.32
N TYR A 91 -5.06 4.56 -19.66
CA TYR A 91 -6.10 3.76 -20.30
C TYR A 91 -7.32 4.63 -20.65
N ILE A 92 -7.83 4.50 -21.87
CA ILE A 92 -8.98 5.29 -22.36
C ILE A 92 -10.23 4.43 -22.59
N SER A 93 -10.08 3.26 -23.22
CA SER A 93 -11.18 2.32 -23.47
C SER A 93 -10.64 0.97 -23.94
N HIS A 94 -11.50 -0.05 -24.04
CA HIS A 94 -11.16 -1.29 -24.73
C HIS A 94 -12.34 -1.84 -25.51
N VAL A 95 -12.02 -2.72 -26.47
CA VAL A 95 -12.99 -3.61 -27.13
C VAL A 95 -12.50 -5.04 -26.97
N GLN A 96 -13.39 -5.93 -26.57
CA GLN A 96 -13.14 -7.36 -26.47
C GLN A 96 -13.78 -8.11 -27.65
N ASP A 97 -13.06 -9.09 -28.18
CA ASP A 97 -13.56 -10.07 -29.15
C ASP A 97 -13.29 -11.50 -28.66
N ALA A 98 -13.64 -12.50 -29.47
CA ALA A 98 -13.49 -13.91 -29.11
C ALA A 98 -12.04 -14.37 -28.86
N LYS A 99 -11.03 -13.58 -29.24
CA LYS A 99 -9.60 -13.92 -29.15
C LYS A 99 -8.82 -13.05 -28.16
N GLY A 100 -9.43 -12.04 -27.56
CA GLY A 100 -8.75 -11.14 -26.61
C GLY A 100 -9.29 -9.72 -26.58
N VAL A 101 -8.47 -8.81 -26.07
CA VAL A 101 -8.83 -7.41 -25.79
C VAL A 101 -7.89 -6.46 -26.54
N THR A 102 -8.45 -5.46 -27.21
CA THR A 102 -7.71 -4.34 -27.77
C THR A 102 -7.98 -3.10 -26.91
N ALA A 103 -6.99 -2.67 -26.13
CA ALA A 103 -7.08 -1.47 -25.31
C ALA A 103 -6.54 -0.25 -26.08
N THR A 104 -7.24 0.87 -25.97
CA THR A 104 -6.78 2.19 -26.42
C THR A 104 -6.22 2.93 -25.22
N CYS A 105 -4.99 3.42 -25.36
CA CYS A 105 -4.29 4.18 -24.35
C CYS A 105 -3.81 5.51 -24.91
N ARG A 106 -3.61 6.50 -24.04
CA ARG A 106 -3.03 7.80 -24.37
C ARG A 106 -1.66 7.94 -23.71
N ASP A 107 -0.65 8.23 -24.51
CA ASP A 107 0.63 8.70 -24.01
C ASP A 107 0.47 10.13 -23.51
N ARG A 108 0.59 10.35 -22.20
CA ARG A 108 0.39 11.66 -21.57
C ARG A 108 1.51 12.65 -21.87
N LEU A 109 2.68 12.19 -22.30
CA LEU A 109 3.81 13.05 -22.66
C LEU A 109 3.63 13.63 -24.05
N THR A 110 3.14 12.82 -25.00
CA THR A 110 2.99 13.25 -26.40
C THR A 110 1.54 13.58 -26.80
N GLY A 111 0.56 13.23 -25.96
CA GLY A 111 -0.87 13.35 -26.25
C GLY A 111 -1.38 12.37 -27.31
N LYS A 112 -0.55 11.42 -27.77
CA LYS A 112 -0.90 10.51 -28.87
C LYS A 112 -1.60 9.27 -28.32
N GLU A 113 -2.57 8.78 -29.06
CA GLU A 113 -3.22 7.50 -28.76
C GLU A 113 -2.48 6.33 -29.39
N LEU A 114 -2.50 5.20 -28.71
CA LEU A 114 -1.90 3.95 -29.13
C LEU A 114 -2.80 2.79 -28.73
N THR A 115 -2.73 1.70 -29.48
CA THR A 115 -3.50 0.50 -29.21
C THR A 115 -2.60 -0.64 -28.75
N VAL A 116 -3.07 -1.41 -27.76
CA VAL A 116 -2.38 -2.58 -27.23
C VAL A 116 -3.31 -3.78 -27.36
N ARG A 117 -2.86 -4.81 -28.09
CA ARG A 117 -3.57 -6.08 -28.19
C ARG A 117 -3.06 -7.06 -27.15
N SER A 118 -3.95 -7.64 -26.36
CA SER A 118 -3.63 -8.66 -25.37
C SER A 118 -4.67 -9.78 -25.36
N ARG A 119 -4.35 -10.90 -24.70
CA ARG A 119 -5.34 -11.98 -24.44
C ARG A 119 -6.30 -11.61 -23.32
N TYR A 120 -5.80 -10.88 -22.32
CA TYR A 120 -6.55 -10.44 -21.15
C TYR A 120 -6.15 -9.01 -20.80
N LEU A 121 -7.06 -8.30 -20.14
CA LEU A 121 -6.83 -6.99 -19.54
C LEU A 121 -7.10 -7.11 -18.03
N VAL A 122 -6.17 -6.63 -17.20
CA VAL A 122 -6.32 -6.62 -15.75
C VAL A 122 -6.55 -5.17 -15.29
N GLY A 123 -7.71 -4.90 -14.68
CA GLY A 123 -8.04 -3.60 -14.10
C GLY A 123 -7.41 -3.44 -12.71
N ALA A 124 -6.25 -2.80 -12.66
CA ALA A 124 -5.53 -2.46 -11.43
C ALA A 124 -5.36 -0.93 -11.27
N ASP A 125 -6.38 -0.17 -11.67
CA ASP A 125 -6.41 1.29 -11.83
C ASP A 125 -7.03 2.04 -10.63
N GLY A 126 -7.21 1.36 -9.49
CA GLY A 126 -7.56 1.98 -8.21
C GLY A 126 -9.06 2.13 -7.96
N GLY A 127 -9.42 2.93 -6.95
CA GLY A 127 -10.79 2.99 -6.41
C GLY A 127 -11.86 3.56 -7.35
N ASN A 128 -11.47 4.34 -8.36
CA ASN A 128 -12.35 4.86 -9.41
C ASN A 128 -12.04 4.14 -10.74
N SER A 129 -12.00 2.80 -10.70
CA SER A 129 -11.57 1.98 -11.84
C SER A 129 -12.45 2.21 -13.07
N LYS A 130 -11.84 2.74 -14.13
CA LYS A 130 -12.47 2.90 -15.44
C LYS A 130 -12.55 1.55 -16.16
N VAL A 131 -11.59 0.65 -15.93
CA VAL A 131 -11.64 -0.70 -16.48
C VAL A 131 -12.87 -1.46 -15.96
N ALA A 132 -13.17 -1.34 -14.66
CA ALA A 132 -14.36 -1.95 -14.08
C ALA A 132 -15.66 -1.36 -14.64
N GLU A 133 -15.73 -0.03 -14.79
CA GLU A 133 -16.85 0.67 -15.42
C GLU A 133 -17.08 0.19 -16.87
N ASP A 134 -16.04 0.18 -17.70
CA ASP A 134 -16.14 -0.22 -19.10
C ASP A 134 -16.46 -1.73 -19.25
N ALA A 135 -16.11 -2.55 -18.25
CA ALA A 135 -16.50 -3.96 -18.16
C ALA A 135 -17.93 -4.17 -17.64
N GLY A 136 -18.67 -3.11 -17.30
CA GLY A 136 -20.03 -3.17 -16.79
C GLY A 136 -20.14 -3.72 -15.36
N LEU A 137 -19.06 -3.64 -14.58
CA LEU A 137 -19.05 -4.10 -13.18
C LEU A 137 -19.64 -3.03 -12.27
N THR A 138 -20.68 -3.39 -11.53
CA THR A 138 -21.30 -2.53 -10.53
C THR A 138 -20.71 -2.78 -9.15
N PHE A 139 -20.58 -1.72 -8.35
CA PHE A 139 -20.13 -1.79 -6.97
C PHE A 139 -21.29 -1.51 -6.03
N GLU A 140 -21.42 -2.30 -4.98
CA GLU A 140 -22.37 -2.07 -3.90
C GLU A 140 -21.68 -1.33 -2.73
N GLY A 141 -22.38 -0.38 -2.13
CA GLY A 141 -21.90 0.38 -0.98
C GLY A 141 -22.30 1.85 -1.02
N LYS A 142 -21.98 2.56 0.07
CA LYS A 142 -22.19 4.01 0.15
C LYS A 142 -20.93 4.74 -0.31
N MET A 143 -21.04 5.55 -1.36
CA MET A 143 -19.95 6.42 -1.80
C MET A 143 -19.82 7.63 -0.87
N GLY A 144 -18.59 8.14 -0.71
CA GLY A 144 -18.34 9.41 0.00
C GLY A 144 -18.62 9.36 1.51
N VAL A 145 -18.29 8.25 2.19
CA VAL A 145 -18.56 8.09 3.63
C VAL A 145 -17.75 9.07 4.50
N GLY A 146 -16.54 9.44 4.06
CA GLY A 146 -15.69 10.40 4.75
C GLY A 146 -14.50 10.82 3.91
N GLY A 147 -14.07 12.07 4.06
CA GLY A 147 -12.83 12.58 3.50
C GLY A 147 -11.70 12.52 4.54
N SER A 148 -10.47 12.44 4.07
CA SER A 148 -9.28 12.60 4.91
C SER A 148 -8.35 13.64 4.29
N MET A 149 -7.64 14.38 5.13
CA MET A 149 -6.55 15.27 4.72
C MET A 149 -5.27 14.76 5.36
N ASN A 150 -4.28 14.44 4.54
CA ASN A 150 -2.99 13.96 4.99
C ASN A 150 -1.94 15.07 4.86
N ILE A 151 -1.19 15.31 5.93
CA ILE A 151 -0.08 16.29 5.96
C ILE A 151 1.20 15.51 6.24
N LEU A 152 2.15 15.57 5.29
CA LEU A 152 3.48 14.99 5.45
C LEU A 152 4.47 16.08 5.87
N PHE A 153 5.17 15.88 6.99
CA PHE A 153 6.21 16.78 7.46
C PHE A 153 7.35 16.00 8.12
N LYS A 154 8.50 16.66 8.29
CA LYS A 154 9.68 16.10 8.96
C LYS A 154 10.02 16.93 10.18
N ALA A 155 10.08 16.29 11.35
CA ALA A 155 10.49 16.89 12.61
C ALA A 155 11.18 15.84 13.50
N ASP A 156 12.13 16.27 14.33
CA ASP A 156 12.67 15.40 15.37
C ASP A 156 11.72 15.40 16.58
N LEU A 157 11.00 14.29 16.73
CA LEU A 157 10.04 14.06 17.81
C LEU A 157 10.54 13.00 18.79
N THR A 158 11.81 12.59 18.71
CA THR A 158 12.41 11.48 19.47
C THR A 158 12.09 11.57 20.96
N ARG A 159 12.19 12.77 21.54
CA ARG A 159 11.86 13.06 22.95
C ARG A 159 10.46 12.57 23.35
N TYR A 160 9.48 12.66 22.46
CA TYR A 160 8.08 12.35 22.73
C TYR A 160 7.67 10.92 22.38
N VAL A 161 8.41 10.26 21.47
CA VAL A 161 8.00 8.97 20.87
C VAL A 161 8.88 7.79 21.28
N ALA A 162 10.19 8.00 21.53
CA ALA A 162 11.14 6.90 21.68
C ALA A 162 10.85 5.97 22.87
N HIS A 163 10.34 6.52 23.97
CA HIS A 163 9.98 5.77 25.18
C HIS A 163 8.61 5.07 25.09
N ARG A 164 7.85 5.32 24.01
CA ARG A 164 6.51 4.77 23.76
C ARG A 164 6.28 4.55 22.27
N PRO A 165 7.10 3.70 21.61
CA PRO A 165 7.11 3.58 20.15
C PRO A 165 5.77 3.03 19.64
N SER A 166 5.24 3.69 18.62
CA SER A 166 3.89 3.49 18.10
C SER A 166 3.84 3.88 16.62
N VAL A 167 3.05 3.15 15.83
CA VAL A 167 2.70 3.58 14.45
C VAL A 167 1.74 4.78 14.48
N LEU A 168 0.85 4.85 15.47
CA LEU A 168 -0.24 5.82 15.53
C LEU A 168 -0.36 6.49 16.91
N TYR A 169 -0.13 7.80 16.93
CA TYR A 169 -0.47 8.69 18.04
C TYR A 169 -1.81 9.36 17.73
N TRP A 170 -2.88 8.84 18.32
CA TRP A 170 -4.23 9.36 18.18
C TRP A 170 -4.41 10.57 19.11
N VAL A 171 -4.48 11.75 18.50
CA VAL A 171 -4.77 12.99 19.21
C VAL A 171 -6.29 13.14 19.33
N ILE A 172 -6.81 12.99 20.54
CA ILE A 172 -8.24 13.15 20.84
C ILE A 172 -8.43 14.58 21.35
N GLN A 173 -9.18 15.37 20.59
CA GLN A 173 -9.65 16.68 21.03
C GLN A 173 -11.07 16.51 21.61
N PRO A 174 -11.37 17.07 22.79
CA PRO A 174 -12.73 17.09 23.33
C PRO A 174 -13.69 17.92 22.47
#